data_AF-A0A392NDG9-F1
#
_entry.id   AF-A0A392NDG9-F1
#
_cell.length_a   1.000
_cell.length_b   1.000
_cell.length_c   1.000
_cell.angle_alpha   90.00
_cell.angle_beta   90.00
_cell.angle_gamma   90.00
#
_symmetry.space_group_name_H-M   'P 1'
#
loop_
_entity.id
_entity.type
_entity.pdbx_description
1 polymer ?
#
loop_
_entity_poly.entity_id
_entity_poly.type
_entity_poly.pdbx_seq_one_letter_code
_entity_poly.pdbx_strand_id
1 'polypeptide(L)'
;MACAFRDSYEKFKKAGAQVVGISGDDSASHKAFAQKYKLPFTLLSDAGNKVRKEWGVPGDFFGSLPGRETYVIDKNGVVQLVYNN
;
A
#
# COMPACT_ATOMS: atom_id res chain seq x y z
N MET A 1 -5.63 -4.74 -5.80
CA MET A 1 -5.74 -3.30 -6.17
C MET A 1 -6.53 -2.55 -5.10
N ALA A 2 -6.31 -1.25 -4.88
CA ALA A 2 -6.83 -0.47 -3.74
C ALA A 2 -8.35 -0.65 -3.46
N CYS A 3 -9.18 -0.81 -4.49
CA CYS A 3 -10.61 -1.07 -4.33
C CYS A 3 -10.93 -2.38 -3.59
N ALA A 4 -10.15 -3.45 -3.81
CA ALA A 4 -10.36 -4.72 -3.09
C ALA A 4 -10.10 -4.57 -1.57
N PHE A 5 -9.10 -3.76 -1.20
CA PHE A 5 -8.85 -3.41 0.20
C PHE A 5 -9.97 -2.53 0.77
N ARG A 6 -10.53 -1.61 -0.02
CA ARG A 6 -11.71 -0.81 0.36
C ARG A 6 -12.89 -1.73 0.64
N ASP A 7 -13.18 -2.64 -0.28
CA ASP A 7 -14.35 -3.52 -0.20
C ASP A 7 -14.24 -4.49 1.00
N SER A 8 -13.02 -4.80 1.44
CA SER A 8 -12.72 -5.60 2.63
C SER A 8 -12.36 -4.78 3.88
N TYR A 9 -12.41 -3.44 3.83
CA TYR A 9 -11.84 -2.57 4.85
C TYR A 9 -12.42 -2.82 6.25
N GLU A 10 -13.74 -3.01 6.33
CA GLU A 10 -14.43 -3.30 7.59
C GLU A 10 -13.97 -4.62 8.22
N LYS A 11 -13.52 -5.61 7.44
CA LYS A 11 -12.96 -6.86 7.96
C LYS A 11 -11.62 -6.60 8.65
N PHE A 12 -10.74 -5.81 8.03
CA PHE A 12 -9.45 -5.41 8.62
C PHE A 12 -9.66 -4.60 9.90
N LYS A 13 -10.58 -3.63 9.86
CA LYS A 13 -10.92 -2.80 11.03
C LYS A 13 -11.46 -3.64 12.19
N LYS A 14 -12.36 -4.59 11.94
CA LYS A 14 -12.88 -5.53 12.96
C LYS A 14 -11.79 -6.43 13.54
N ALA A 15 -10.79 -6.79 12.74
CA ALA A 15 -9.61 -7.53 13.19
C ALA A 15 -8.60 -6.66 13.96
N GLY A 16 -8.87 -5.35 14.14
CA GLY A 16 -7.96 -4.41 14.80
C GLY A 16 -6.75 -4.00 13.94
N ALA A 17 -6.83 -4.20 12.63
CA ALA A 17 -5.78 -3.83 11.67
C ALA A 17 -6.09 -2.49 10.99
N GLN A 18 -5.03 -1.74 10.70
CA GLN A 18 -5.08 -0.56 9.85
C GLN A 18 -4.56 -0.91 8.46
N VAL A 19 -5.21 -0.36 7.43
CA VAL A 19 -4.76 -0.48 6.04
C VAL A 19 -4.07 0.83 5.67
N VAL A 20 -2.92 0.74 5.02
CA VAL A 20 -2.19 1.89 4.46
C VAL A 20 -1.71 1.51 3.07
N GLY A 21 -1.93 2.38 2.09
CA GLY A 21 -1.36 2.25 0.75
C GLY A 21 -0.15 3.16 0.61
N ILE A 22 0.85 2.73 -0.16
CA ILE A 22 2.04 3.53 -0.47
C ILE A 22 2.38 3.41 -1.96
N SER A 23 2.68 4.54 -2.61
CA SER A 23 3.19 4.58 -3.99
C SER A 23 4.09 5.79 -4.20
N GLY A 24 4.82 5.82 -5.32
CA GLY A 24 5.66 6.95 -5.69
C GLY A 24 4.90 8.20 -6.17
N ASP A 25 3.57 8.14 -6.24
CA ASP A 25 2.75 9.29 -6.67
C ASP A 25 2.68 10.35 -5.56
N ASP A 26 2.40 11.60 -5.93
CA ASP A 26 2.32 12.71 -4.99
C ASP A 26 1.03 12.72 -4.14
N SER A 27 1.04 13.49 -3.06
CA SER A 27 -0.10 13.60 -2.14
C SER A 27 -1.37 14.19 -2.78
N ALA A 28 -1.25 15.05 -3.79
CA ALA A 28 -2.40 15.64 -4.47
C ALA A 28 -3.13 14.59 -5.33
N SER A 29 -2.38 13.79 -6.07
CA SER A 29 -2.89 12.65 -6.83
C SER A 29 -3.51 11.59 -5.92
N HIS A 30 -2.91 11.30 -4.76
CA HIS A 30 -3.47 10.41 -3.75
C HIS A 30 -4.79 10.92 -3.19
N LYS A 31 -4.88 12.22 -2.89
CA LYS A 31 -6.13 12.83 -2.42
C LYS A 31 -7.23 12.70 -3.48
N ALA A 32 -6.93 13.00 -4.74
CA ALA A 32 -7.88 12.85 -5.84
C ALA A 32 -8.30 11.37 -6.04
N PHE A 33 -7.35 10.44 -5.95
CA PHE A 33 -7.59 9.00 -6.07
C PHE A 33 -8.46 8.46 -4.93
N ALA A 34 -8.12 8.80 -3.68
CA ALA A 34 -8.88 8.41 -2.51
C ALA A 34 -10.33 8.93 -2.57
N GLN A 35 -10.53 10.18 -3.02
CA GLN A 35 -11.87 10.74 -3.23
C GLN A 35 -12.62 10.03 -4.37
N LYS A 36 -11.98 9.85 -5.53
CA LYS A 36 -12.58 9.21 -6.71
C LYS A 36 -13.05 7.79 -6.42
N TYR A 37 -12.25 7.03 -5.68
CA TYR A 37 -12.53 5.61 -5.39
C TYR A 37 -13.11 5.38 -3.99
N LYS A 38 -13.39 6.44 -3.22
CA LYS A 38 -13.92 6.40 -1.85
C LYS A 38 -13.10 5.47 -0.94
N LEU A 39 -11.78 5.65 -0.94
CA LEU A 39 -10.87 4.82 -0.15
C LEU A 39 -10.92 5.27 1.32
N PRO A 40 -11.27 4.38 2.27
CA PRO A 40 -11.42 4.73 3.68
C PRO A 40 -10.11 4.64 4.47
N PHE A 41 -8.98 4.53 3.79
CA PHE A 41 -7.66 4.30 4.36
C PHE A 41 -6.64 5.29 3.82
N THR A 42 -5.55 5.47 4.57
CA THR A 42 -4.48 6.42 4.26
C THR A 42 -3.65 5.97 3.06
N LEU A 43 -3.28 6.92 2.22
CA LEU A 43 -2.29 6.76 1.16
C LEU A 43 -1.06 7.61 1.47
N LEU A 44 0.12 7.00 1.44
CA LEU A 44 1.41 7.64 1.69
C LEU A 44 2.16 7.82 0.37
N SER A 45 2.72 9.01 0.18
CA SER A 45 3.60 9.33 -0.94
C SER A 45 5.04 8.93 -0.61
N ASP A 46 5.60 8.02 -1.42
CA ASP A 46 7.01 7.65 -1.44
C ASP A 46 7.74 8.39 -2.56
N ALA A 47 7.76 9.72 -2.47
CA ALA A 47 8.41 10.56 -3.48
C ALA A 47 9.90 10.17 -3.62
N GLY A 48 10.28 9.75 -4.83
CA GLY A 48 11.64 9.26 -5.13
C GLY A 48 11.87 7.77 -4.88
N ASN A 49 10.81 7.01 -4.57
CA ASN A 49 10.83 5.56 -4.37
C ASN A 49 11.83 5.13 -3.27
N LYS A 50 11.93 5.88 -2.18
CA LYS A 50 12.90 5.62 -1.10
C LYS A 50 12.49 4.41 -0.29
N VAL A 51 11.25 4.38 0.20
CA VAL A 51 10.71 3.26 0.98
C VAL A 51 10.71 2.00 0.14
N ARG A 52 10.26 2.08 -1.11
CA ARG A 52 10.32 0.96 -2.06
C ARG A 52 11.72 0.34 -2.16
N LYS A 53 12.76 1.16 -2.28
CA LYS A 53 14.16 0.69 -2.40
C LYS A 53 14.65 0.07 -1.10
N GLU A 54 14.38 0.72 0.03
CA GLU A 54 14.77 0.25 1.36
C GLU A 54 14.13 -1.11 1.70
N TRP A 55 12.87 -1.30 1.28
CA TRP A 55 12.12 -2.54 1.50
C TRP A 55 12.41 -3.61 0.43
N GLY A 56 13.26 -3.31 -0.56
CA GLY A 56 13.68 -4.29 -1.56
C GLY A 56 12.56 -4.75 -2.51
N VAL A 57 11.48 -3.98 -2.65
CA VAL A 57 10.33 -4.35 -3.49
C VAL A 57 10.79 -4.39 -4.96
N PRO A 58 10.78 -5.56 -5.62
CA PRO A 58 11.29 -5.69 -6.98
C PRO A 58 10.46 -4.88 -7.97
N GLY A 59 11.05 -4.53 -9.11
CA GLY A 59 10.30 -4.02 -10.25
C GLY A 59 9.66 -5.18 -11.03
N ASP A 60 8.41 -5.03 -11.43
CA ASP A 60 7.75 -5.97 -12.33
C ASP A 60 8.25 -5.77 -13.77
N PHE A 61 8.09 -6.81 -14.60
CA PHE A 61 8.42 -6.78 -16.03
C PHE A 61 9.86 -6.28 -16.29
N PHE A 62 10.85 -7.00 -15.77
CA PHE A 62 12.28 -6.65 -15.89
C PHE A 62 12.61 -5.22 -15.42
N GLY A 63 11.88 -4.71 -14.44
CA GLY A 63 12.10 -3.38 -13.87
C GLY A 63 11.40 -2.24 -14.61
N SER A 64 10.57 -2.52 -15.62
CA SER A 64 9.83 -1.47 -16.33
C SER A 64 8.59 -0.99 -15.57
N LEU A 65 8.05 -1.79 -14.66
CA LEU A 65 6.88 -1.46 -13.87
C LEU A 65 7.20 -1.47 -12.36
N PRO A 66 6.57 -0.59 -11.56
CA PRO A 66 6.69 -0.67 -10.12
C PRO A 66 6.03 -1.97 -9.62
N GLY A 67 6.81 -2.85 -8.98
CA GLY A 67 6.26 -4.07 -8.41
C GLY A 67 5.33 -3.82 -7.24
N ARG A 68 4.48 -4.80 -6.94
CA ARG A 68 3.42 -4.69 -5.94
C ARG A 68 3.62 -5.72 -4.85
N GLU A 69 3.75 -5.24 -3.62
CA GLU A 69 3.85 -6.09 -2.45
C GLU A 69 2.89 -5.62 -1.36
N THR A 70 2.36 -6.59 -0.62
CA THR A 70 1.54 -6.36 0.57
C THR A 70 2.23 -6.99 1.76
N TYR A 71 2.41 -6.19 2.80
CA TYR A 71 3.05 -6.61 4.04
C TYR A 71 2.00 -6.66 5.15
N VAL A 72 2.05 -7.71 5.97
CA VAL A 72 1.33 -7.77 7.25
C VAL A 72 2.33 -7.56 8.35
N ILE A 73 2.20 -6.44 9.06
CA ILE A 73 3.10 -6.02 10.13
C ILE A 73 2.34 -6.13 11.45
N ASP A 74 2.94 -6.75 12.46
CA ASP A 74 2.35 -6.81 13.79
C ASP A 74 2.52 -5.49 14.57
N LYS A 75 1.98 -5.44 15.79
CA LYS A 75 2.03 -4.26 16.66
C LYS A 75 3.45 -3.91 17.16
N ASN A 76 4.40 -4.83 17.05
CA ASN A 76 5.80 -4.63 17.42
C ASN A 76 6.65 -4.17 16.22
N GLY A 77 6.03 -3.97 15.04
CA GLY A 77 6.73 -3.56 13.83
C GLY A 77 7.40 -4.72 13.07
N VAL A 78 7.08 -5.97 13.40
CA VAL A 78 7.68 -7.14 12.74
C VAL A 78 6.81 -7.55 11.55
N VAL A 79 7.46 -7.77 10.39
CA VAL A 79 6.80 -8.34 9.21
C VAL A 79 6.49 -9.80 9.47
N GLN A 80 5.20 -10.13 9.51
CA GLN A 80 4.71 -11.49 9.73
C GLN A 80 4.45 -12.21 8.40
N LEU A 81 3.96 -11.49 7.39
CA LEU A 81 3.65 -12.06 6.07
C LEU A 81 4.01 -11.06 4.96
N VAL A 82 4.46 -11.60 3.83
CA VAL A 82 4.72 -10.87 2.60
C VAL A 82 3.95 -11.54 1.47
N TYR A 83 3.17 -10.76 0.73
CA TYR A 83 2.44 -11.21 -0.44
C TYR A 83 2.92 -10.42 -1.66
N ASN A 84 3.44 -11.15 -2.64
CA ASN A 84 3.73 -10.64 -3.98
C ASN A 84 2.55 -11.06 -4.89
N ASN A 85 1.97 -10.11 -5.62
CA ASN A 85 0.75 -10.29 -6.42
C ASN A 85 1.04 -10.15 -7.90
#